data_AF-A0A928A767-F1
#
_entry.id   AF-A0A928A767-F1
#
_cell.length_a   1.000
_cell.length_b   1.000
_cell.length_c   1.000
_cell.angle_alpha   90.00
_cell.angle_beta   90.00
_cell.angle_gamma   90.00
#
_symmetry.space_group_name_H-M   'P 1'
#
loop_
_entity.id
_entity.type
_entity.pdbx_description
1 polymer ?
#
loop_
_entity_poly.entity_id
_entity_poly.type
_entity_poly.pdbx_seq_one_letter_code
_entity_poly.pdbx_strand_id
1 'polypeptide(L)'
;MKDKKKQIFLVVGVLVLLLLVSVSTYAFFSANINKIKETETKVKTNELDITFNGTSEIDYSSVIPGDSFIKTFTVTNHSNRAVTYNIYMQNITNEFGEDLVYRLRDNNGSVIAETPLPETNTGKTYLKTNISIESQETKSYTMTIEYKYTNENQSETQGHVFRGTVGIDTEINAVASTYTENILNGADPVLTDTLIPVTLSSDGTVTYADINNEWYSYENKQWANAVILTSNPSQTYEAGDTISESDIESYFVWIPKYSYKLFHTNQNSTVISGQPSTLGSDAKEIEIEFGLTNTTDSDAECATPMTSGQSGNCADGKYMTHPAFISMNTNGLWVAKFETTGSTSQLTSKPSQTSLRSLNVKTFFELGYNYKRTNNSHMMKNTEWGAVAYLYHSEYGRCTNGTCEDIRINNNSDYLTGYAAADGTNQSTYPGTYGTTSDVTLAYNTTTGVKASTTGNITGVYDMSGGAWEYMASYRDTTLGSSGFDASTITNYDSKYFDVYSNSSNDYDYSKRILGDATGEMGPFYDYTTGTWTGHYNNWYADYSYFVYSSYPWFVRGGYYYYGVLAGPFGFAYDTGGSDSYFGFHLVLAPSN
;
A
#
# COMPACT_ATOMS: atom_id res chain seq x y z
N MET A 1 -30.14 87.68 28.86
CA MET A 1 -29.12 86.78 29.47
C MET A 1 -29.74 85.43 29.83
N LYS A 2 -30.00 84.58 28.84
CA LYS A 2 -30.55 83.23 29.07
C LYS A 2 -30.12 82.24 27.98
N ASP A 3 -28.92 82.38 27.39
CA ASP A 3 -28.49 81.50 26.28
C ASP A 3 -26.97 81.34 26.12
N LYS A 4 -26.21 81.23 27.22
CA LYS A 4 -24.77 80.87 27.15
C LYS A 4 -24.32 79.75 28.09
N LYS A 5 -25.23 79.10 28.80
CA LYS A 5 -24.89 77.96 29.70
C LYS A 5 -25.27 76.58 29.17
N LYS A 6 -26.02 76.46 28.07
CA LYS A 6 -26.41 75.15 27.51
C LYS A 6 -25.53 74.63 26.36
N GLN A 7 -24.70 75.46 25.72
CA GLN A 7 -23.80 75.01 24.65
C GLN A 7 -22.40 74.57 25.13
N ILE A 8 -22.00 74.87 26.38
CA ILE A 8 -20.70 74.43 26.92
C ILE A 8 -20.77 73.03 27.54
N PHE A 9 -21.95 72.59 28.01
CA PHE A 9 -22.11 71.24 28.57
C PHE A 9 -22.26 70.13 27.50
N LEU A 10 -22.58 70.46 26.25
CA LEU A 10 -22.71 69.46 25.20
C LEU A 10 -21.39 69.14 24.49
N VAL A 11 -20.43 70.08 24.45
CA VAL A 11 -19.13 69.87 23.79
C VAL A 11 -18.09 69.23 24.72
N VAL A 12 -18.19 69.45 26.04
CA VAL A 12 -17.32 68.78 27.02
C VAL A 12 -17.76 67.33 27.29
N GLY A 13 -19.06 67.01 27.15
CA GLY A 13 -19.57 65.65 27.31
C GLY A 13 -19.16 64.68 26.19
N VAL A 14 -18.97 65.19 24.95
CA VAL A 14 -18.59 64.35 23.79
C VAL A 14 -17.07 64.15 23.71
N LEU A 15 -16.25 65.09 24.21
CA LEU A 15 -14.79 64.94 24.28
C LEU A 15 -14.32 64.06 25.44
N VAL A 16 -15.08 63.99 26.55
CA VAL A 16 -14.76 63.08 27.68
C VAL A 16 -15.20 61.63 27.39
N LEU A 17 -16.20 61.41 26.51
CA LEU A 17 -16.55 60.05 26.06
C LEU A 17 -15.59 59.48 25.00
N LEU A 18 -14.87 60.33 24.26
CA LEU A 18 -13.90 59.90 23.22
C LEU A 18 -12.47 59.72 23.76
N LEU A 19 -12.16 60.17 24.98
CA LEU A 19 -10.88 59.89 25.67
C LEU A 19 -10.94 58.70 26.65
N LEU A 20 -12.11 58.08 26.82
CA LEU A 20 -12.30 56.87 27.63
C LEU A 20 -12.21 55.55 26.81
N VAL A 21 -11.90 55.63 25.51
CA VAL A 21 -11.69 54.44 24.64
C VAL A 21 -10.21 54.18 24.34
N SER A 22 -9.30 54.96 24.91
CA SER A 22 -7.87 54.75 24.74
C SER A 22 -7.13 55.05 26.03
N VAL A 23 -6.40 54.06 26.54
CA VAL A 23 -5.45 54.16 27.66
C VAL A 23 -6.07 54.02 29.06
N SER A 24 -6.41 52.80 29.44
CA SER A 24 -6.18 52.35 30.81
C SER A 24 -6.10 50.83 30.87
N THR A 25 -4.89 50.29 30.72
CA THR A 25 -4.34 49.17 31.53
C THR A 25 -2.93 48.86 31.07
N TYR A 26 -1.97 49.70 31.46
CA TYR A 26 -0.58 49.28 31.68
C TYR A 26 -0.11 50.00 32.94
N ALA A 27 -0.08 49.28 34.06
CA ALA A 27 0.73 49.65 35.22
C ALA A 27 1.06 48.41 36.03
N PHE A 28 2.36 48.15 36.05
CA PHE A 28 3.13 47.23 36.87
C PHE A 28 2.77 47.35 38.36
N PHE A 29 2.46 46.23 39.02
CA PHE A 29 2.60 46.09 40.47
C PHE A 29 3.56 44.94 40.75
N SER A 30 4.66 45.22 41.45
CA SER A 30 5.57 44.20 41.95
C SER A 30 5.15 43.73 43.34
N ALA A 31 5.23 42.41 43.49
CA ALA A 31 5.43 41.59 44.70
C ALA A 31 4.50 41.76 45.93
N ASN A 32 3.73 40.70 46.20
CA ASN A 32 4.09 39.80 47.31
C ASN A 32 3.48 38.41 47.08
N ILE A 33 4.34 37.42 46.86
CA ILE A 33 3.97 36.01 46.74
C ILE A 33 3.51 35.55 48.10
N ASN A 34 2.22 35.24 48.24
CA ASN A 34 1.72 34.38 49.30
C ASN A 34 0.54 33.56 48.77
N LYS A 35 0.84 32.30 48.42
CA LYS A 35 -0.06 31.20 48.05
C LYS A 35 -1.02 31.50 46.89
N ILE A 36 -0.56 31.24 45.66
CA ILE A 36 -1.44 31.14 44.50
C ILE A 36 -2.19 29.82 44.59
N LYS A 37 -3.52 29.91 44.74
CA LYS A 37 -4.45 28.83 44.46
C LYS A 37 -4.25 28.40 43.01
N GLU A 38 -3.94 27.14 42.78
CA GLU A 38 -4.06 26.51 41.47
C GLU A 38 -5.47 26.81 40.94
N THR A 39 -5.57 27.61 39.88
CA THR A 39 -6.83 27.83 39.18
C THR A 39 -7.07 26.61 38.30
N GLU A 40 -7.77 25.61 38.84
CA GLU A 40 -8.32 24.51 38.05
C GLU A 40 -9.15 25.09 36.90
N THR A 41 -8.70 24.87 35.65
CA THR A 41 -9.54 25.15 34.48
C THR A 41 -10.40 23.91 34.25
N LYS A 42 -11.73 24.07 34.35
CA LYS A 42 -12.68 23.00 34.02
C LYS A 42 -13.36 23.30 32.70
N VAL A 43 -13.25 22.38 31.75
CA VAL A 43 -14.07 22.38 30.52
C VAL A 43 -15.11 21.28 30.70
N LYS A 44 -16.36 21.60 30.42
CA LYS A 44 -17.51 20.71 30.64
C LYS A 44 -18.15 20.36 29.31
N THR A 45 -18.48 19.08 29.13
CA THR A 45 -19.50 18.62 28.19
C THR A 45 -20.80 18.34 28.96
N ASN A 46 -21.84 17.83 28.29
CA ASN A 46 -23.08 17.45 28.97
C ASN A 46 -22.89 16.30 29.98
N GLU A 47 -21.87 15.44 29.79
CA GLU A 47 -21.69 14.20 30.58
C GLU A 47 -20.30 14.07 31.27
N LEU A 48 -19.28 14.80 30.81
CA LEU A 48 -17.90 14.70 31.29
C LEU A 48 -17.31 16.05 31.74
N ASP A 49 -16.47 16.00 32.79
CA ASP A 49 -15.62 17.11 33.22
C ASP A 49 -14.15 16.78 32.90
N ILE A 50 -13.43 17.68 32.20
CA ILE A 50 -11.95 17.68 32.19
C ILE A 50 -11.44 18.69 33.20
N THR A 51 -10.47 18.26 34.01
CA THR A 51 -9.77 19.13 34.97
C THR A 51 -8.29 19.16 34.60
N PHE A 52 -7.79 20.35 34.28
CA PHE A 52 -6.37 20.56 34.00
C PHE A 52 -5.61 20.94 35.27
N ASN A 53 -4.37 20.46 35.40
CA ASN A 53 -3.42 21.10 36.28
C ASN A 53 -2.85 22.35 35.56
N GLY A 54 -3.41 23.52 35.89
CA GLY A 54 -3.16 24.80 35.20
C GLY A 54 -4.18 25.15 34.10
N THR A 55 -3.74 25.88 33.06
CA THR A 55 -4.56 26.30 31.90
C THR A 55 -4.73 25.19 30.86
N SER A 56 -5.74 25.25 29.99
CA SER A 56 -5.85 24.35 28.83
C SER A 56 -4.90 24.69 27.68
N GLU A 57 -4.42 25.94 27.65
CA GLU A 57 -3.47 26.46 26.67
C GLU A 57 -2.04 25.99 26.97
N ILE A 58 -1.33 25.64 25.91
CA ILE A 58 0.09 25.35 25.89
C ILE A 58 0.76 26.48 25.11
N ASP A 59 1.75 27.10 25.73
CA ASP A 59 2.67 28.03 25.10
C ASP A 59 4.08 27.53 25.38
N TYR A 60 4.73 27.02 24.33
CA TYR A 60 6.03 26.36 24.39
C TYR A 60 6.98 27.08 23.44
N SER A 61 7.75 28.00 24.00
CA SER A 61 8.58 28.95 23.26
C SER A 61 10.04 28.89 23.71
N SER A 62 10.97 29.28 22.83
CA SER A 62 12.41 29.35 23.14
C SER A 62 13.03 28.01 23.56
N VAL A 63 12.63 26.95 22.85
CA VAL A 63 12.95 25.55 23.13
C VAL A 63 14.21 25.11 22.38
N ILE A 64 15.05 24.27 22.99
CA ILE A 64 16.19 23.62 22.32
C ILE A 64 15.93 22.13 22.07
N PRO A 65 16.59 21.50 21.07
CA PRO A 65 16.40 20.09 20.80
C PRO A 65 16.72 19.22 22.02
N GLY A 66 15.81 18.29 22.34
CA GLY A 66 15.83 17.43 23.53
C GLY A 66 14.99 17.94 24.70
N ASP A 67 14.52 19.20 24.67
CA ASP A 67 13.61 19.70 25.69
C ASP A 67 12.22 19.07 25.58
N SER A 68 11.52 19.00 26.70
CA SER A 68 10.12 18.56 26.74
C SER A 68 9.24 19.43 27.61
N PHE A 69 7.98 19.57 27.19
CA PHE A 69 6.90 20.15 27.96
C PHE A 69 5.96 19.05 28.44
N ILE A 70 5.58 19.08 29.72
CA ILE A 70 4.70 18.08 30.31
C ILE A 70 3.40 18.73 30.75
N LYS A 71 2.28 18.18 30.28
CA LYS A 71 0.93 18.57 30.66
C LYS A 71 0.18 17.39 31.26
N THR A 72 -0.42 17.59 32.43
CA THR A 72 -1.29 16.60 33.07
C THR A 72 -2.72 17.09 33.17
N PHE A 73 -3.67 16.18 32.95
CA PHE A 73 -5.10 16.45 33.05
C PHE A 73 -5.86 15.18 33.41
N THR A 74 -7.06 15.36 33.98
CA THR A 74 -7.98 14.27 34.31
C THR A 74 -9.30 14.44 33.60
N VAL A 75 -9.92 13.33 33.21
CA VAL A 75 -11.27 13.26 32.65
C VAL A 75 -12.12 12.44 33.60
N THR A 76 -13.23 13.02 34.05
CA THR A 76 -14.14 12.43 35.02
C THR A 76 -15.52 12.23 34.40
N ASN A 77 -16.04 11.00 34.49
CA ASN A 77 -17.39 10.68 34.05
C ASN A 77 -18.37 10.85 35.21
N HIS A 78 -19.23 11.87 35.13
CA HIS A 78 -20.24 12.15 36.15
C HIS A 78 -21.60 11.48 35.87
N SER A 79 -21.75 10.81 34.73
CA SER A 79 -22.97 10.11 34.36
C SER A 79 -23.13 8.77 35.12
N ASN A 80 -24.31 8.15 34.98
CA ASN A 80 -24.64 6.85 35.58
C ASN A 80 -24.39 5.66 34.62
N ARG A 81 -23.69 5.90 33.51
CA ARG A 81 -23.36 4.90 32.49
C ARG A 81 -21.92 5.09 32.01
N ALA A 82 -21.37 4.11 31.31
CA ALA A 82 -20.11 4.31 30.60
C ALA A 82 -20.30 5.35 29.48
N VAL A 83 -19.29 6.19 29.28
CA VAL A 83 -19.26 7.23 28.24
C VAL A 83 -17.98 7.06 27.43
N THR A 84 -18.05 7.36 26.14
CA THR A 84 -16.90 7.39 25.24
C THR A 84 -16.54 8.83 24.92
N TYR A 85 -15.26 9.16 24.90
CA TYR A 85 -14.79 10.51 24.58
C TYR A 85 -13.48 10.51 23.80
N ASN A 86 -13.17 11.67 23.24
CA ASN A 86 -11.96 11.95 22.51
C ASN A 86 -11.13 13.03 23.20
N ILE A 87 -9.81 12.95 23.04
CA ILE A 87 -8.84 13.98 23.43
C ILE A 87 -8.34 14.63 22.14
N TYR A 88 -8.45 15.94 22.03
CA TYR A 88 -8.01 16.71 20.86
C TYR A 88 -7.15 17.90 21.25
N MET A 89 -6.50 18.48 20.23
CA MET A 89 -5.83 19.76 20.30
C MET A 89 -6.29 20.67 19.16
N GLN A 90 -6.50 21.96 19.43
CA GLN A 90 -6.92 22.97 18.46
C GLN A 90 -6.11 24.26 18.61
N ASN A 91 -6.24 25.17 17.63
CA ASN A 91 -5.46 26.41 17.57
C ASN A 91 -3.95 26.12 17.59
N ILE A 92 -3.53 25.11 16.82
CA ILE A 92 -2.13 24.71 16.73
C ILE A 92 -1.35 25.73 15.90
N THR A 93 -0.22 26.15 16.43
CA THR A 93 0.84 26.83 15.71
C THR A 93 2.12 26.11 16.09
N ASN A 94 2.67 25.29 15.20
CA ASN A 94 3.90 24.53 15.37
C ASN A 94 4.91 24.99 14.32
N GLU A 95 5.88 25.78 14.73
CA GLU A 95 6.93 26.27 13.84
C GLU A 95 8.21 25.39 13.89
N PHE A 96 8.16 24.24 14.57
CA PHE A 96 9.26 23.28 14.67
C PHE A 96 9.14 22.12 13.67
N GLY A 97 8.06 22.05 12.87
CA GLY A 97 7.83 20.99 11.89
C GLY A 97 7.60 19.61 12.53
N GLU A 98 7.98 18.55 11.81
CA GLU A 98 7.77 17.15 12.22
C GLU A 98 8.61 16.70 13.43
N ASP A 99 9.63 17.49 13.79
CA ASP A 99 10.52 17.19 14.93
C ASP A 99 9.85 17.42 16.29
N LEU A 100 8.71 18.11 16.35
CA LEU A 100 7.92 18.30 17.56
C LEU A 100 6.87 17.19 17.71
N VAL A 101 7.13 16.26 18.61
CA VAL A 101 6.32 15.04 18.79
C VAL A 101 5.59 15.10 20.11
N TYR A 102 4.29 14.78 20.10
CA TYR A 102 3.57 14.54 21.36
C TYR A 102 3.56 13.05 21.69
N ARG A 103 3.57 12.75 22.99
CA ARG A 103 3.39 11.42 23.57
C ARG A 103 2.36 11.49 24.67
N LEU A 104 1.30 10.71 24.57
CA LEU A 104 0.22 10.65 25.56
C LEU A 104 0.31 9.33 26.35
N ARG A 105 0.34 9.44 27.69
CA ARG A 105 0.33 8.30 28.61
C ARG A 105 -0.92 8.27 29.48
N ASP A 106 -1.41 7.08 29.77
CA ASP A 106 -2.53 6.84 30.68
C ASP A 106 -2.09 6.73 32.17
N ASN A 107 -3.06 6.45 33.05
CA ASN A 107 -2.88 6.25 34.49
C ASN A 107 -1.81 5.20 34.86
N ASN A 108 -1.60 4.20 34.00
CA ASN A 108 -0.66 3.10 34.24
C ASN A 108 0.73 3.41 33.69
N GLY A 109 0.91 4.58 33.05
CA GLY A 109 2.13 4.99 32.37
C GLY A 109 2.29 4.40 30.98
N SER A 110 1.29 3.68 30.44
CA SER A 110 1.32 3.12 29.09
C SER A 110 1.20 4.23 28.05
N VAL A 111 1.97 4.14 26.97
CA VAL A 111 1.86 5.08 25.83
C VAL A 111 0.64 4.68 25.01
N ILE A 112 -0.30 5.61 24.85
CA ILE A 112 -1.58 5.36 24.15
C ILE A 112 -1.71 6.12 22.82
N ALA A 113 -0.81 7.10 22.58
CA ALA A 113 -0.63 7.81 21.32
C ALA A 113 0.76 8.49 21.30
N GLU A 114 1.44 8.47 20.14
CA GLU A 114 2.69 9.20 19.89
C GLU A 114 2.83 9.50 18.39
N THR A 115 2.85 10.78 18.00
CA THR A 115 3.00 11.19 16.59
C THR A 115 3.44 12.66 16.50
N PRO A 116 4.05 13.12 15.40
CA PRO A 116 4.34 14.53 15.17
C PRO A 116 3.10 15.44 15.25
N LEU A 117 3.28 16.66 15.74
CA LEU A 117 2.22 17.68 15.74
C LEU A 117 2.18 18.41 14.38
N PRO A 118 0.99 18.66 13.79
CA PRO A 118 0.89 19.38 12.52
C PRO A 118 1.34 20.84 12.68
N GLU A 119 1.81 21.46 11.58
CA GLU A 119 2.27 22.86 11.58
C GLU A 119 1.17 23.86 12.00
N THR A 120 -0.04 23.69 11.47
CA THR A 120 -1.21 24.50 11.85
C THR A 120 -2.49 23.67 11.78
N ASN A 121 -3.56 24.11 12.44
CA ASN A 121 -4.89 23.58 12.19
C ASN A 121 -5.99 24.66 12.25
N THR A 122 -7.02 24.49 11.43
CA THR A 122 -8.25 25.30 11.44
C THR A 122 -9.39 24.64 12.22
N GLY A 123 -9.17 23.43 12.76
CA GLY A 123 -10.16 22.62 13.50
C GLY A 123 -9.56 21.83 14.66
N LYS A 124 -10.20 20.72 15.05
CA LYS A 124 -9.71 19.80 16.10
C LYS A 124 -8.76 18.76 15.48
N THR A 125 -7.55 18.64 16.02
CA THR A 125 -6.64 17.51 15.77
C THR A 125 -6.81 16.50 16.89
N TYR A 126 -7.37 15.33 16.59
CA TYR A 126 -7.61 14.30 17.59
C TYR A 126 -6.31 13.57 17.96
N LEU A 127 -5.91 13.66 19.23
CA LEU A 127 -4.71 13.01 19.77
C LEU A 127 -4.99 11.55 20.15
N LYS A 128 -6.20 11.29 20.68
CA LYS A 128 -6.68 9.93 20.95
C LYS A 128 -8.20 9.93 21.00
N THR A 129 -8.81 8.90 20.44
CA THR A 129 -10.27 8.81 20.32
C THR A 129 -10.81 7.51 20.90
N ASN A 130 -12.13 7.44 21.02
CA ASN A 130 -12.87 6.26 21.49
C ASN A 130 -12.43 5.75 22.87
N ILE A 131 -12.06 6.66 23.77
CA ILE A 131 -11.67 6.30 25.12
C ILE A 131 -12.95 6.03 25.93
N SER A 132 -13.18 4.78 26.31
CA SER A 132 -14.27 4.42 27.24
C SER A 132 -13.90 4.79 28.67
N ILE A 133 -14.84 5.35 29.43
CA ILE A 133 -14.72 5.62 30.86
C ILE A 133 -16.00 5.20 31.58
N GLU A 134 -15.87 4.35 32.60
CA GLU A 134 -17.01 3.81 33.32
C GLU A 134 -17.72 4.90 34.14
N SER A 135 -18.96 4.62 34.52
CA SER A 135 -19.77 5.50 35.37
C SER A 135 -19.01 5.87 36.65
N GLN A 136 -18.93 7.16 36.97
CA GLN A 136 -18.25 7.68 38.17
C GLN A 136 -16.73 7.43 38.21
N GLU A 137 -16.10 7.06 37.08
CA GLU A 137 -14.66 6.85 36.99
C GLU A 137 -13.91 8.15 36.67
N THR A 138 -12.63 8.23 37.06
CA THR A 138 -11.69 9.29 36.67
C THR A 138 -10.45 8.68 36.03
N LYS A 139 -10.11 9.12 34.80
CA LYS A 139 -8.87 8.78 34.12
C LYS A 139 -7.93 9.99 34.10
N SER A 140 -6.64 9.76 34.31
CA SER A 140 -5.59 10.78 34.26
C SER A 140 -4.66 10.50 33.10
N TYR A 141 -4.11 11.59 32.57
CA TYR A 141 -3.21 11.56 31.43
C TYR A 141 -2.00 12.42 31.67
N THR A 142 -0.87 11.96 31.14
CA THR A 142 0.37 12.74 31.03
C THR A 142 0.70 12.88 29.56
N MET A 143 0.63 14.11 29.04
CA MET A 143 1.06 14.45 27.70
C MET A 143 2.45 15.09 27.77
N THR A 144 3.40 14.51 27.04
CA THR A 144 4.74 15.06 26.84
C THR A 144 4.83 15.56 25.42
N ILE A 145 5.19 16.83 25.22
CA ILE A 145 5.55 17.39 23.92
C ILE A 145 7.06 17.55 23.92
N GLU A 146 7.74 16.85 23.02
CA GLU A 146 9.20 16.78 22.97
C GLU A 146 9.67 17.33 21.63
N TYR A 147 10.59 18.30 21.66
CA TYR A 147 11.31 18.70 20.46
C TYR A 147 12.49 17.75 20.29
N LYS A 148 12.42 16.83 19.32
CA LYS A 148 13.42 15.76 19.18
C LYS A 148 14.78 16.31 18.79
N TYR A 149 15.82 15.77 19.42
CA TYR A 149 17.18 15.93 18.94
C TYR A 149 17.36 15.11 17.65
N THR A 150 17.71 15.78 16.56
CA THR A 150 18.06 15.10 15.30
C THR A 150 19.56 15.19 15.02
N ASN A 151 20.05 14.40 14.08
CA ASN A 151 21.44 14.48 13.62
C ASN A 151 21.66 15.63 12.60
N GLU A 152 20.66 16.49 12.39
CA GLU A 152 20.67 17.58 11.42
C GLU A 152 20.83 18.95 12.11
N ASN A 153 21.14 19.99 11.34
CA ASN A 153 21.30 21.33 11.87
C ASN A 153 19.93 21.96 12.20
N GLN A 154 19.57 21.94 13.47
CA GLN A 154 18.32 22.51 14.00
C GLN A 154 18.44 23.99 14.44
N SER A 155 19.54 24.70 14.10
CA SER A 155 19.72 26.11 14.50
C SER A 155 18.76 27.09 13.82
N GLU A 156 18.21 26.71 12.66
CA GLU A 156 17.18 27.49 11.96
C GLU A 156 15.88 27.55 12.76
N THR A 157 15.69 26.62 13.71
CA THR A 157 14.48 26.63 14.52
C THR A 157 14.53 27.58 15.73
N GLN A 158 15.59 28.39 15.84
CA GLN A 158 15.82 29.25 17.00
C GLN A 158 14.77 30.36 17.11
N GLY A 159 14.06 30.40 18.24
CA GLY A 159 13.04 31.41 18.53
C GLY A 159 11.63 31.04 18.05
N HIS A 160 11.47 29.89 17.39
CA HIS A 160 10.16 29.35 17.05
C HIS A 160 9.32 29.04 18.30
N VAL A 161 8.02 29.00 18.06
CA VAL A 161 7.02 28.76 19.09
C VAL A 161 6.11 27.60 18.72
N PHE A 162 5.65 26.91 19.76
CA PHE A 162 4.54 25.99 19.70
C PHE A 162 3.40 26.52 20.58
N ARG A 163 2.20 26.59 20.01
CA ARG A 163 0.96 26.90 20.72
C ARG A 163 -0.10 25.87 20.39
N GLY A 164 -0.93 25.54 21.36
CA GLY A 164 -2.07 24.65 21.17
C GLY A 164 -2.99 24.63 22.39
N THR A 165 -4.25 24.29 22.19
CA THR A 165 -5.24 24.15 23.28
C THR A 165 -5.73 22.71 23.34
N VAL A 166 -5.54 22.05 24.48
CA VAL A 166 -6.05 20.69 24.70
C VAL A 166 -7.52 20.74 25.11
N GLY A 167 -8.33 19.82 24.58
CA GLY A 167 -9.74 19.69 24.94
C GLY A 167 -10.23 18.24 24.89
N ILE A 168 -11.48 18.06 25.31
CA ILE A 168 -12.24 16.81 25.16
C ILE A 168 -13.59 17.10 24.51
N ASP A 169 -14.11 16.11 23.79
CA ASP A 169 -15.51 16.09 23.37
C ASP A 169 -16.12 14.69 23.51
N THR A 170 -17.44 14.68 23.60
CA THR A 170 -18.30 13.49 23.56
C THR A 170 -19.02 13.37 22.22
N GLU A 171 -18.68 14.24 21.26
CA GLU A 171 -19.10 14.02 19.89
C GLU A 171 -18.49 12.70 19.48
N ILE A 172 -19.34 11.74 19.14
CA ILE A 172 -18.92 10.64 18.27
C ILE A 172 -18.69 11.28 16.91
N ASN A 173 -17.65 12.10 16.79
CA ASN A 173 -16.84 12.01 15.61
C ASN A 173 -16.30 10.61 15.73
N ALA A 174 -16.92 9.69 14.99
CA ALA A 174 -16.15 8.56 14.52
C ALA A 174 -14.82 9.19 14.12
N VAL A 175 -13.74 8.85 14.84
CA VAL A 175 -12.58 8.54 14.03
C VAL A 175 -13.18 7.54 13.08
N ALA A 176 -13.35 8.01 11.85
CA ALA A 176 -13.03 7.27 10.67
C ALA A 176 -11.92 6.28 11.03
N SER A 177 -12.26 5.22 11.78
CA SER A 177 -11.49 4.02 11.84
C SER A 177 -11.70 3.55 10.44
N THR A 178 -10.73 3.90 9.61
CA THR A 178 -10.64 3.38 8.27
C THR A 178 -10.95 1.90 8.39
N TYR A 179 -11.91 1.42 7.61
CA TYR A 179 -12.29 0.03 7.57
C TYR A 179 -11.02 -0.80 7.48
N THR A 180 -10.90 -1.75 8.41
CA THR A 180 -9.85 -2.76 8.44
C THR A 180 -10.51 -4.12 8.45
N GLU A 181 -9.88 -5.09 7.82
CA GLU A 181 -10.35 -6.46 7.85
C GLU A 181 -9.47 -7.26 8.82
N ASN A 182 -10.08 -7.83 9.87
CA ASN A 182 -9.32 -8.45 10.96
C ASN A 182 -8.35 -9.53 10.49
N ILE A 183 -8.70 -10.28 9.44
CA ILE A 183 -7.83 -11.34 8.89
C ILE A 183 -6.52 -10.80 8.32
N LEU A 184 -6.45 -9.50 7.96
CA LEU A 184 -5.23 -8.88 7.43
C LEU A 184 -4.21 -8.58 8.52
N ASN A 185 -4.58 -8.62 9.80
CA ASN A 185 -3.68 -8.39 10.93
C ASN A 185 -2.82 -7.12 10.78
N GLY A 186 -3.42 -6.04 10.30
CA GLY A 186 -2.77 -4.74 10.07
C GLY A 186 -2.10 -4.58 8.71
N ALA A 187 -2.11 -5.59 7.83
CA ALA A 187 -1.66 -5.49 6.44
C ALA A 187 -2.72 -4.85 5.51
N ASP A 188 -3.58 -3.99 6.08
CA ASP A 188 -4.62 -3.25 5.37
C ASP A 188 -4.03 -2.28 4.32
N PRO A 189 -4.81 -1.86 3.31
CA PRO A 189 -4.32 -1.00 2.23
C PRO A 189 -3.71 0.32 2.71
N VAL A 190 -2.48 0.60 2.29
CA VAL A 190 -1.78 1.87 2.59
C VAL A 190 -2.05 2.87 1.47
N LEU A 191 -2.88 3.88 1.75
CA LEU A 191 -3.22 4.93 0.79
C LEU A 191 -2.25 6.12 0.91
N THR A 192 -1.91 6.72 -0.22
CA THR A 192 -1.24 8.03 -0.28
C THR A 192 -2.18 9.04 -0.92
N ASP A 193 -1.86 10.34 -0.86
CA ASP A 193 -2.71 11.42 -1.42
C ASP A 193 -3.07 11.24 -2.90
N THR A 194 -2.29 10.43 -3.64
CA THR A 194 -2.52 10.15 -5.06
C THR A 194 -3.38 8.92 -5.33
N LEU A 195 -3.56 8.04 -4.35
CA LEU A 195 -4.29 6.79 -4.48
C LEU A 195 -5.70 6.95 -3.93
N ILE A 196 -6.68 7.04 -4.84
CA ILE A 196 -8.09 7.15 -4.48
C ILE A 196 -8.68 5.74 -4.35
N PRO A 197 -9.15 5.33 -3.17
CA PRO A 197 -9.75 4.01 -2.98
C PRO A 197 -11.09 3.94 -3.71
N VAL A 198 -11.37 2.80 -4.34
CA VAL A 198 -12.58 2.61 -5.14
C VAL A 198 -13.24 1.27 -4.91
N THR A 199 -14.55 1.24 -5.10
CA THR A 199 -15.31 0.01 -5.33
C THR A 199 -15.60 -0.12 -6.82
N LEU A 200 -15.64 -1.37 -7.29
CA LEU A 200 -15.85 -1.71 -8.70
C LEU A 200 -17.11 -2.55 -8.84
N SER A 201 -18.06 -2.10 -9.64
CA SER A 201 -19.23 -2.88 -10.01
C SER A 201 -18.89 -3.89 -11.12
N SER A 202 -19.68 -4.95 -11.27
CA SER A 202 -19.42 -6.01 -12.25
C SER A 202 -19.36 -5.53 -13.71
N ASP A 203 -19.98 -4.39 -14.02
CA ASP A 203 -19.97 -3.75 -15.33
C ASP A 203 -18.78 -2.80 -15.55
N GLY A 204 -17.87 -2.69 -14.59
CA GLY A 204 -16.71 -1.80 -14.65
C GLY A 204 -16.95 -0.40 -14.07
N THR A 205 -18.14 -0.10 -13.54
CA THR A 205 -18.40 1.21 -12.91
C THR A 205 -17.50 1.41 -11.69
N VAL A 206 -16.76 2.51 -11.67
CA VAL A 206 -15.83 2.88 -10.60
C VAL A 206 -16.48 3.91 -9.68
N THR A 207 -16.53 3.62 -8.39
CA THR A 207 -17.08 4.53 -7.38
C THR A 207 -16.02 4.83 -6.33
N TYR A 208 -15.81 6.11 -6.01
CA TYR A 208 -14.93 6.51 -4.90
C TYR A 208 -15.47 5.89 -3.61
N ALA A 209 -14.69 4.99 -3.01
CA ALA A 209 -15.02 4.35 -1.74
C ALA A 209 -14.93 5.31 -0.55
N ASP A 210 -15.90 5.23 0.36
CA ASP A 210 -15.76 5.76 1.71
C ASP A 210 -14.90 4.79 2.52
N ILE A 211 -13.69 5.22 2.87
CA ILE A 211 -12.71 4.39 3.61
C ILE A 211 -13.19 3.97 4.99
N ASN A 212 -14.28 4.53 5.50
CA ASN A 212 -14.84 4.17 6.81
C ASN A 212 -15.80 2.99 6.75
N ASN A 213 -16.21 2.61 5.54
CA ASN A 213 -17.07 1.48 5.27
C ASN A 213 -16.31 0.37 4.57
N GLU A 214 -16.87 -0.82 4.53
CA GLU A 214 -16.30 -1.93 3.76
C GLU A 214 -16.17 -1.56 2.28
N TRP A 215 -14.93 -1.56 1.77
CA TRP A 215 -14.60 -1.31 0.36
C TRP A 215 -13.68 -2.39 -0.24
N TYR A 216 -13.32 -3.38 0.56
CA TYR A 216 -12.65 -4.63 0.19
C TYR A 216 -13.05 -5.71 1.21
N SER A 217 -12.89 -6.98 0.84
CA SER A 217 -12.95 -8.11 1.77
C SER A 217 -12.20 -9.30 1.16
N TYR A 218 -11.02 -9.60 1.68
CA TYR A 218 -10.21 -10.73 1.25
C TYR A 218 -10.87 -12.06 1.63
N GLU A 219 -11.61 -12.13 2.74
CA GLU A 219 -12.42 -13.30 3.09
C GLU A 219 -13.44 -13.60 1.99
N ASN A 220 -14.01 -12.56 1.38
CA ASN A 220 -14.94 -12.67 0.26
C ASN A 220 -14.27 -12.55 -1.13
N LYS A 221 -12.94 -12.65 -1.22
CA LYS A 221 -12.16 -12.59 -2.46
C LYS A 221 -12.33 -11.28 -3.25
N GLN A 222 -12.63 -10.19 -2.54
CA GLN A 222 -12.76 -8.84 -3.08
C GLN A 222 -11.54 -8.03 -2.67
N TRP A 223 -10.49 -8.08 -3.49
CA TRP A 223 -9.23 -7.38 -3.20
C TRP A 223 -9.42 -5.85 -3.30
N ALA A 224 -8.69 -5.11 -2.48
CA ALA A 224 -8.81 -3.65 -2.45
C ALA A 224 -8.29 -3.02 -3.75
N ASN A 225 -9.03 -2.05 -4.29
CA ASN A 225 -8.66 -1.36 -5.54
C ASN A 225 -8.52 0.14 -5.30
N ALA A 226 -7.56 0.76 -5.99
CA ALA A 226 -7.38 2.20 -6.00
C ALA A 226 -7.14 2.69 -7.43
N VAL A 227 -7.44 3.97 -7.67
CA VAL A 227 -7.15 4.65 -8.93
C VAL A 227 -6.27 5.86 -8.68
N ILE A 228 -5.45 6.17 -9.68
CA ILE A 228 -4.80 7.47 -9.82
C ILE A 228 -5.59 8.24 -10.88
N LEU A 229 -5.98 9.48 -10.58
CA LEU A 229 -6.64 10.35 -11.56
C LEU A 229 -5.61 11.03 -12.48
N THR A 230 -6.08 11.43 -13.65
CA THR A 230 -5.32 12.30 -14.55
C THR A 230 -5.03 13.65 -13.88
N SER A 231 -4.04 14.38 -14.41
CA SER A 231 -3.65 15.68 -13.85
C SER A 231 -4.73 16.76 -13.90
N ASN A 232 -5.74 16.60 -14.76
CA ASN A 232 -6.86 17.53 -14.91
C ASN A 232 -8.16 16.72 -15.05
N PRO A 233 -8.69 16.16 -13.95
CA PRO A 233 -9.98 15.46 -14.00
C PRO A 233 -11.09 16.44 -14.39
N SER A 234 -12.17 15.93 -14.96
CA SER A 234 -13.32 16.74 -15.39
C SER A 234 -14.03 17.46 -14.24
N GLN A 235 -13.88 16.93 -13.03
CA GLN A 235 -14.41 17.48 -11.78
C GLN A 235 -13.58 17.02 -10.57
N THR A 236 -13.84 17.64 -9.42
CA THR A 236 -13.41 17.12 -8.12
C THR A 236 -14.36 16.00 -7.71
N TYR A 237 -13.80 14.90 -7.20
CA TYR A 237 -14.55 13.73 -6.75
C TYR A 237 -14.47 13.61 -5.22
N GLU A 238 -15.57 13.19 -4.62
CA GLU A 238 -15.71 12.89 -3.19
C GLU A 238 -16.20 11.44 -3.03
N ALA A 239 -16.11 10.89 -1.80
CA ALA A 239 -16.58 9.54 -1.51
C ALA A 239 -18.07 9.37 -1.91
N GLY A 240 -18.37 8.28 -2.61
CA GLY A 240 -19.68 7.98 -3.18
C GLY A 240 -19.88 8.43 -4.63
N ASP A 241 -18.99 9.26 -5.18
CA ASP A 241 -19.08 9.67 -6.58
C ASP A 241 -18.66 8.55 -7.53
N THR A 242 -19.37 8.45 -8.66
CA THR A 242 -18.92 7.64 -9.80
C THR A 242 -17.83 8.38 -10.56
N ILE A 243 -16.66 7.76 -10.69
CA ILE A 243 -15.50 8.33 -11.38
C ILE A 243 -15.57 7.96 -12.87
N SER A 244 -15.46 8.97 -13.75
CA SER A 244 -15.41 8.73 -15.19
C SER A 244 -14.12 8.02 -15.61
N GLU A 245 -14.22 7.01 -16.49
CA GLU A 245 -13.06 6.33 -17.09
C GLU A 245 -12.08 7.29 -17.78
N SER A 246 -12.57 8.42 -18.30
CA SER A 246 -11.71 9.46 -18.91
C SER A 246 -10.79 10.14 -17.91
N ASP A 247 -11.20 10.20 -16.64
CA ASP A 247 -10.49 10.91 -15.59
C ASP A 247 -9.52 9.99 -14.83
N ILE A 248 -9.59 8.68 -15.06
CA ILE A 248 -8.70 7.68 -14.47
C ILE A 248 -7.45 7.52 -15.33
N GLU A 249 -6.29 7.71 -14.71
CA GLU A 249 -4.97 7.47 -15.30
C GLU A 249 -4.57 5.99 -15.17
N SER A 250 -4.70 5.41 -13.98
CA SER A 250 -4.26 4.04 -13.71
C SER A 250 -5.05 3.36 -12.61
N TYR A 251 -5.21 2.04 -12.73
CA TYR A 251 -5.82 1.14 -11.74
C TYR A 251 -4.77 0.34 -10.99
N PHE A 252 -4.96 0.16 -9.69
CA PHE A 252 -4.10 -0.63 -8.81
C PHE A 252 -4.91 -1.55 -7.90
N VAL A 253 -4.30 -2.68 -7.52
CA VAL A 253 -4.84 -3.68 -6.61
C VAL A 253 -3.87 -3.86 -5.46
N TRP A 254 -4.37 -3.87 -4.22
CA TRP A 254 -3.55 -4.09 -3.04
C TRP A 254 -3.23 -5.58 -2.89
N ILE A 255 -1.97 -5.86 -2.56
CA ILE A 255 -1.47 -7.19 -2.20
C ILE A 255 -0.95 -7.07 -0.77
N PRO A 256 -1.72 -7.54 0.23
CA PRO A 256 -1.35 -7.43 1.63
C PRO A 256 -0.07 -8.21 1.93
N LYS A 257 0.73 -7.75 2.90
CA LYS A 257 1.85 -8.54 3.40
C LYS A 257 1.37 -9.82 4.07
N TYR A 258 2.05 -10.92 3.75
CA TYR A 258 1.77 -12.22 4.35
C TYR A 258 3.01 -13.11 4.48
N SER A 259 2.85 -14.15 5.29
CA SER A 259 3.64 -15.38 5.25
C SER A 259 2.84 -16.50 4.60
N TYR A 260 3.54 -17.47 4.01
CA TYR A 260 2.92 -18.63 3.39
C TYR A 260 3.60 -19.90 3.85
N LYS A 261 2.84 -20.99 3.82
CA LYS A 261 3.35 -22.31 4.18
C LYS A 261 4.14 -22.89 3.01
N LEU A 262 5.38 -23.25 3.30
CA LEU A 262 6.33 -23.76 2.30
C LEU A 262 5.93 -25.15 1.81
N PHE A 263 6.16 -25.36 0.51
CA PHE A 263 5.98 -26.63 -0.17
C PHE A 263 7.06 -26.83 -1.24
N HIS A 264 7.35 -28.09 -1.55
CA HIS A 264 8.29 -28.49 -2.61
C HIS A 264 9.66 -27.82 -2.51
N THR A 265 10.15 -27.51 -1.30
CA THR A 265 11.43 -26.81 -1.11
C THR A 265 12.62 -27.61 -1.62
N ASN A 266 12.47 -28.94 -1.77
CA ASN A 266 13.51 -29.86 -2.23
C ASN A 266 13.28 -30.45 -3.63
N GLN A 267 12.16 -30.18 -4.30
CA GLN A 267 11.81 -30.82 -5.59
C GLN A 267 12.17 -29.98 -6.83
N ASN A 268 12.77 -28.81 -6.63
CA ASN A 268 13.15 -27.80 -7.62
C ASN A 268 14.26 -28.21 -8.63
N SER A 269 14.79 -29.42 -8.59
CA SER A 269 15.82 -29.89 -9.53
C SER A 269 15.41 -31.13 -10.32
N THR A 270 14.17 -31.60 -10.10
CA THR A 270 13.69 -32.83 -10.75
C THR A 270 13.00 -32.47 -12.05
N VAL A 271 13.62 -32.86 -13.17
CA VAL A 271 12.98 -32.91 -14.49
C VAL A 271 12.61 -34.36 -14.78
N ILE A 272 11.31 -34.65 -14.90
CA ILE A 272 10.80 -35.97 -15.27
C ILE A 272 10.57 -36.05 -16.78
N SER A 273 10.69 -37.26 -17.34
CA SER A 273 10.44 -37.49 -18.76
C SER A 273 8.94 -37.64 -19.05
N GLY A 274 8.40 -36.78 -19.90
CA GLY A 274 7.01 -36.85 -20.37
C GLY A 274 6.02 -36.16 -19.43
N GLN A 275 4.88 -35.77 -20.01
CA GLN A 275 3.82 -35.08 -19.30
C GLN A 275 3.13 -35.99 -18.27
N PRO A 276 2.83 -35.47 -17.07
CA PRO A 276 2.01 -36.15 -16.08
C PRO A 276 0.64 -36.55 -16.63
N SER A 277 0.09 -37.67 -16.14
CA SER A 277 -1.16 -38.24 -16.67
C SER A 277 -2.39 -37.35 -16.41
N THR A 278 -2.32 -36.41 -15.48
CA THR A 278 -3.35 -35.40 -15.21
C THR A 278 -2.67 -34.07 -14.96
N LEU A 279 -2.91 -33.10 -15.84
CA LEU A 279 -2.38 -31.74 -15.67
C LEU A 279 -2.97 -31.08 -14.43
N GLY A 280 -2.10 -30.46 -13.64
CA GLY A 280 -2.48 -29.75 -12.43
C GLY A 280 -2.93 -30.62 -11.27
N SER A 281 -2.67 -31.93 -11.31
CA SER A 281 -2.91 -32.80 -10.16
C SER A 281 -2.12 -32.43 -8.92
N ASP A 282 -0.99 -31.73 -9.11
CA ASP A 282 -0.08 -31.32 -8.04
C ASP A 282 -0.31 -29.87 -7.58
N ALA A 283 -1.13 -29.12 -8.34
CA ALA A 283 -1.58 -27.79 -7.94
C ALA A 283 -2.41 -27.92 -6.67
N LYS A 284 -2.11 -27.06 -5.69
CA LYS A 284 -2.73 -27.09 -4.37
C LYS A 284 -2.89 -25.69 -3.84
N GLU A 285 -3.91 -25.50 -3.02
CA GLU A 285 -4.10 -24.27 -2.29
C GLU A 285 -2.86 -23.92 -1.45
N ILE A 286 -2.42 -22.68 -1.58
CA ILE A 286 -1.30 -22.12 -0.83
C ILE A 286 -1.87 -21.49 0.44
N GLU A 287 -1.51 -22.07 1.58
CA GLU A 287 -1.90 -21.57 2.91
C GLU A 287 -1.16 -20.27 3.21
N ILE A 288 -1.91 -19.20 3.48
CA ILE A 288 -1.42 -17.83 3.70
C ILE A 288 -1.86 -17.32 5.07
N GLU A 289 -0.97 -16.62 5.77
CA GLU A 289 -1.26 -15.87 6.98
C GLU A 289 -0.84 -14.40 6.79
N PHE A 290 -1.80 -13.49 6.75
CA PHE A 290 -1.51 -12.06 6.68
C PHE A 290 -0.94 -11.54 8.00
N GLY A 291 -0.07 -10.54 7.90
CA GLY A 291 0.42 -9.84 9.08
C GLY A 291 1.71 -9.05 8.84
N LEU A 292 2.05 -8.22 9.81
CA LEU A 292 3.16 -7.28 9.70
C LEU A 292 4.50 -7.85 10.16
N THR A 293 4.48 -8.90 10.98
CA THR A 293 5.69 -9.48 11.57
C THR A 293 6.41 -10.37 10.56
N ASN A 294 7.73 -10.20 10.44
CA ASN A 294 8.56 -11.12 9.66
C ASN A 294 8.77 -12.42 10.45
N THR A 295 8.65 -13.55 9.78
CA THR A 295 8.93 -14.87 10.35
C THR A 295 10.39 -14.98 10.82
N THR A 296 10.60 -15.80 11.84
CA THR A 296 11.92 -16.11 12.42
C THR A 296 12.18 -17.62 12.38
N ASP A 297 13.41 -18.05 12.69
CA ASP A 297 13.71 -19.48 12.71
C ASP A 297 13.13 -20.17 13.96
N SER A 298 12.17 -21.08 13.74
CA SER A 298 11.60 -21.95 14.78
C SER A 298 11.16 -23.30 14.19
N ASP A 299 10.45 -24.11 14.97
CA ASP A 299 9.86 -25.36 14.47
C ASP A 299 8.71 -25.12 13.48
N ALA A 300 7.96 -24.02 13.64
CA ALA A 300 6.77 -23.70 12.83
C ALA A 300 7.06 -22.75 11.66
N GLU A 301 8.14 -21.97 11.73
CA GLU A 301 8.47 -20.93 10.75
C GLU A 301 9.98 -20.87 10.48
N CYS A 302 10.37 -20.16 9.42
CA CYS A 302 11.77 -19.86 9.10
C CYS A 302 11.97 -18.39 8.74
N ALA A 303 13.16 -17.87 8.98
CA ALA A 303 13.56 -16.58 8.46
C ALA A 303 13.79 -16.65 6.95
N THR A 304 13.23 -15.70 6.20
CA THR A 304 13.33 -15.64 4.73
C THR A 304 14.78 -15.47 4.28
N PRO A 305 15.36 -16.39 3.47
CA PRO A 305 16.77 -16.33 3.08
C PRO A 305 17.16 -15.15 2.16
N MET A 306 16.20 -14.60 1.42
CA MET A 306 16.38 -13.47 0.48
C MET A 306 17.50 -13.66 -0.55
N THR A 307 17.89 -14.91 -0.83
CA THR A 307 19.07 -15.23 -1.66
C THR A 307 18.75 -16.33 -2.65
N SER A 308 19.09 -16.11 -3.93
CA SER A 308 18.92 -17.10 -5.00
C SER A 308 19.63 -18.42 -4.67
N GLY A 309 18.86 -19.50 -4.77
CA GLY A 309 19.27 -20.87 -4.52
C GLY A 309 19.55 -21.23 -3.07
N GLN A 310 19.17 -20.38 -2.12
CA GLN A 310 19.26 -20.68 -0.70
C GLN A 310 17.87 -20.96 -0.12
N SER A 311 17.78 -22.00 0.69
CA SER A 311 16.59 -22.29 1.50
C SER A 311 16.83 -22.05 2.99
N GLY A 312 18.08 -21.90 3.46
CA GLY A 312 18.36 -21.70 4.89
C GLY A 312 17.73 -22.79 5.75
N ASN A 313 17.00 -22.38 6.80
CA ASN A 313 16.25 -23.27 7.70
C ASN A 313 14.80 -23.52 7.24
N CYS A 314 14.44 -23.04 6.04
CA CYS A 314 13.12 -23.22 5.45
C CYS A 314 12.96 -24.63 4.88
N ALA A 315 11.84 -25.25 5.23
CA ALA A 315 11.48 -26.60 4.83
C ALA A 315 9.96 -26.71 4.67
N ASP A 316 9.52 -27.71 3.91
CA ASP A 316 8.10 -27.99 3.70
C ASP A 316 7.31 -28.02 5.02
N GLY A 317 6.16 -27.35 5.04
CA GLY A 317 5.26 -27.25 6.18
C GLY A 317 5.53 -26.08 7.13
N LYS A 318 6.69 -25.41 7.03
CA LYS A 318 6.96 -24.18 7.80
C LYS A 318 6.39 -22.95 7.13
N TYR A 319 6.06 -21.93 7.90
CA TYR A 319 5.71 -20.61 7.38
C TYR A 319 6.94 -19.74 7.11
N MET A 320 6.87 -18.94 6.05
CA MET A 320 7.91 -17.98 5.67
C MET A 320 7.26 -16.69 5.17
N THR A 321 7.68 -15.53 5.69
CA THR A 321 7.26 -14.23 5.14
C THR A 321 7.72 -14.10 3.69
N HIS A 322 6.82 -13.67 2.81
CA HIS A 322 7.12 -13.54 1.40
C HIS A 322 8.25 -12.50 1.15
N PRO A 323 9.27 -12.81 0.33
CA PRO A 323 10.41 -11.91 0.10
C PRO A 323 10.06 -10.55 -0.50
N ALA A 324 8.96 -10.48 -1.26
CA ALA A 324 8.45 -9.25 -1.88
C ALA A 324 8.29 -8.11 -0.87
N PHE A 325 7.72 -8.40 0.30
CA PHE A 325 7.46 -7.40 1.33
C PHE A 325 8.69 -7.04 2.16
N ILE A 326 9.62 -7.99 2.34
CA ILE A 326 10.86 -7.77 3.08
C ILE A 326 11.81 -6.86 2.30
N SER A 327 12.02 -7.15 1.01
CA SER A 327 12.92 -6.37 0.15
C SER A 327 12.54 -4.90 0.08
N MET A 328 11.24 -4.59 0.06
CA MET A 328 10.72 -3.23 0.03
C MET A 328 10.46 -2.63 1.42
N ASN A 329 10.53 -3.44 2.49
CA ASN A 329 10.17 -3.08 3.86
C ASN A 329 8.79 -2.39 3.94
N THR A 330 7.75 -3.09 3.47
CA THR A 330 6.39 -2.54 3.35
C THR A 330 5.33 -3.48 3.95
N ASN A 331 4.16 -2.93 4.28
CA ASN A 331 2.99 -3.67 4.75
C ASN A 331 2.15 -4.29 3.62
N GLY A 332 2.48 -3.98 2.37
CA GLY A 332 1.86 -4.55 1.18
C GLY A 332 2.23 -3.76 -0.07
N LEU A 333 1.68 -4.15 -1.21
CA LEU A 333 2.03 -3.57 -2.51
C LEU A 333 0.77 -3.16 -3.25
N TRP A 334 0.81 -2.00 -3.92
CA TRP A 334 -0.17 -1.67 -4.96
C TRP A 334 0.38 -2.13 -6.30
N VAL A 335 -0.19 -3.19 -6.84
CA VAL A 335 0.17 -3.74 -8.15
C VAL A 335 -0.77 -3.17 -9.21
N ALA A 336 -0.23 -2.72 -10.33
CA ALA A 336 -1.05 -2.28 -11.46
C ALA A 336 -2.04 -3.38 -11.86
N LYS A 337 -3.32 -3.00 -12.02
CA LYS A 337 -4.40 -3.96 -12.25
C LYS A 337 -4.30 -4.65 -13.61
N PHE A 338 -3.77 -3.95 -14.59
CA PHE A 338 -3.57 -4.36 -15.96
C PHE A 338 -2.11 -4.14 -16.35
N GLU A 339 -1.65 -4.78 -17.43
CA GLU A 339 -0.34 -4.47 -18.02
C GLU A 339 -0.19 -2.96 -18.22
N THR A 340 1.05 -2.46 -18.12
CA THR A 340 1.30 -1.02 -18.31
C THR A 340 0.93 -0.63 -19.74
N THR A 341 0.28 0.51 -19.88
CA THR A 341 -0.25 1.08 -21.14
C THR A 341 0.25 2.53 -21.28
N GLY A 342 -0.17 3.21 -22.36
CA GLY A 342 0.20 4.60 -22.59
C GLY A 342 1.50 4.74 -23.39
N SER A 343 2.40 5.61 -22.92
CA SER A 343 3.63 5.97 -23.64
C SER A 343 4.79 6.22 -22.67
N THR A 344 6.02 6.31 -23.21
CA THR A 344 7.21 6.61 -22.41
C THR A 344 7.18 7.99 -21.73
N SER A 345 6.31 8.90 -22.15
CA SER A 345 6.10 10.21 -21.51
C SER A 345 4.92 10.26 -20.54
N GLN A 346 3.99 9.31 -20.66
CA GLN A 346 2.78 9.26 -19.86
C GLN A 346 2.35 7.79 -19.75
N LEU A 347 2.77 7.15 -18.65
CA LEU A 347 2.39 5.78 -18.34
C LEU A 347 0.98 5.75 -17.78
N THR A 348 0.27 4.68 -18.09
CA THR A 348 -1.06 4.37 -17.57
C THR A 348 -1.15 2.88 -17.24
N SER A 349 -2.17 2.45 -16.51
CA SER A 349 -2.59 1.04 -16.43
C SER A 349 -4.11 1.01 -16.52
N LYS A 350 -4.62 0.79 -17.74
CA LYS A 350 -6.03 0.93 -18.08
C LYS A 350 -6.52 -0.31 -18.81
N PRO A 351 -7.79 -0.70 -18.65
CA PRO A 351 -8.38 -1.79 -19.41
C PRO A 351 -8.57 -1.42 -20.87
N SER A 352 -8.59 -2.43 -21.74
CA SER A 352 -8.90 -2.28 -23.18
C SER A 352 -8.01 -1.27 -23.90
N GLN A 353 -6.79 -1.09 -23.43
CA GLN A 353 -5.75 -0.33 -24.11
C GLN A 353 -4.65 -1.29 -24.54
N THR A 354 -3.94 -0.95 -25.62
CA THR A 354 -2.77 -1.74 -26.02
C THR A 354 -1.66 -1.53 -24.99
N SER A 355 -1.07 -2.62 -24.48
CA SER A 355 0.06 -2.50 -23.55
C SER A 355 1.28 -1.80 -24.17
N LEU A 356 2.05 -1.12 -23.33
CA LEU A 356 3.29 -0.45 -23.72
C LEU A 356 4.39 -1.51 -23.88
N ARG A 357 4.83 -1.72 -25.12
CA ARG A 357 5.80 -2.76 -25.49
C ARG A 357 6.95 -2.21 -26.32
N SER A 358 7.84 -3.09 -26.79
CA SER A 358 8.93 -2.75 -27.72
C SER A 358 10.03 -1.87 -27.11
N LEU A 359 10.28 -2.00 -25.81
CA LEU A 359 11.37 -1.31 -25.12
C LEU A 359 12.30 -2.34 -24.46
N ASN A 360 13.55 -1.95 -24.21
CA ASN A 360 14.46 -2.79 -23.45
C ASN A 360 14.18 -2.69 -21.95
N VAL A 361 14.71 -3.64 -21.17
CA VAL A 361 14.48 -3.72 -19.73
C VAL A 361 14.89 -2.45 -18.99
N LYS A 362 16.03 -1.83 -19.33
CA LYS A 362 16.45 -0.58 -18.69
C LYS A 362 15.41 0.52 -18.85
N THR A 363 14.84 0.66 -20.04
CA THR A 363 13.82 1.69 -20.29
C THR A 363 12.55 1.39 -19.48
N PHE A 364 12.07 0.14 -19.45
CA PHE A 364 10.94 -0.24 -18.61
C PHE A 364 11.20 0.00 -17.12
N PHE A 365 12.39 -0.37 -16.65
CA PHE A 365 12.82 -0.14 -15.27
C PHE A 365 12.80 1.36 -14.93
N GLU A 366 13.43 2.20 -15.76
CA GLU A 366 13.49 3.65 -15.53
C GLU A 366 12.12 4.31 -15.61
N LEU A 367 11.23 3.83 -16.50
CA LEU A 367 9.84 4.27 -16.57
C LEU A 367 9.08 3.96 -15.28
N GLY A 368 9.13 2.73 -14.80
CA GLY A 368 8.49 2.34 -13.54
C GLY A 368 9.09 3.05 -12.32
N TYR A 369 10.42 3.17 -12.29
CA TYR A 369 11.15 3.86 -11.23
C TYR A 369 10.78 5.35 -11.15
N ASN A 370 10.56 6.04 -12.28
CA ASN A 370 10.28 7.47 -12.30
C ASN A 370 8.79 7.84 -12.27
N TYR A 371 7.88 6.88 -12.36
CA TYR A 371 6.44 7.14 -12.52
C TYR A 371 5.78 7.92 -11.36
N LYS A 372 5.75 7.35 -10.15
CA LYS A 372 5.19 7.95 -8.93
C LYS A 372 6.16 7.70 -7.78
N ARG A 373 7.35 8.30 -7.90
CA ARG A 373 8.50 8.02 -7.02
C ARG A 373 8.21 8.19 -5.52
N THR A 374 7.33 9.12 -5.16
CA THR A 374 6.87 9.34 -3.77
C THR A 374 6.16 8.12 -3.19
N ASN A 375 5.49 7.32 -4.02
CA ASN A 375 4.85 6.05 -3.64
C ASN A 375 5.79 4.86 -3.84
N ASN A 376 7.09 5.12 -3.93
CA ASN A 376 8.11 4.10 -4.15
C ASN A 376 7.87 3.27 -5.44
N SER A 377 7.41 3.89 -6.53
CA SER A 377 7.04 3.18 -7.76
C SER A 377 8.19 2.40 -8.41
N HIS A 378 7.93 1.30 -9.11
CA HIS A 378 8.95 0.54 -9.83
C HIS A 378 8.33 -0.41 -10.84
N MET A 379 9.19 -0.99 -11.69
CA MET A 379 8.88 -2.15 -12.50
C MET A 379 8.82 -3.38 -11.60
N MET A 380 7.79 -4.22 -11.78
CA MET A 380 7.57 -5.41 -10.98
C MET A 380 8.79 -6.33 -10.93
N LYS A 381 9.11 -6.84 -9.74
CA LYS A 381 10.11 -7.88 -9.53
C LYS A 381 9.51 -9.28 -9.63
N ASN A 382 10.35 -10.29 -9.81
CA ASN A 382 9.89 -11.67 -9.92
C ASN A 382 9.27 -12.21 -8.61
N THR A 383 9.83 -11.81 -7.47
CA THR A 383 9.27 -12.07 -6.14
C THR A 383 7.93 -11.36 -5.93
N GLU A 384 7.68 -10.21 -6.54
CA GLU A 384 6.39 -9.53 -6.44
C GLU A 384 5.34 -10.21 -7.31
N TRP A 385 5.69 -10.66 -8.51
CA TRP A 385 4.83 -11.54 -9.31
C TRP A 385 4.47 -12.82 -8.54
N GLY A 386 5.47 -13.45 -7.91
CA GLY A 386 5.26 -14.62 -7.05
C GLY A 386 4.28 -14.34 -5.90
N ALA A 387 4.33 -13.14 -5.31
CA ALA A 387 3.39 -12.76 -4.26
C ALA A 387 1.95 -12.69 -4.78
N VAL A 388 1.74 -12.10 -5.96
CA VAL A 388 0.40 -12.07 -6.58
C VAL A 388 -0.07 -13.47 -6.94
N ALA A 389 0.81 -14.30 -7.50
CA ALA A 389 0.50 -15.67 -7.90
C ALA A 389 0.12 -16.57 -6.70
N TYR A 390 0.80 -16.40 -5.56
CA TYR A 390 0.50 -17.17 -4.36
C TYR A 390 -0.81 -16.73 -3.71
N LEU A 391 -1.08 -15.42 -3.68
CA LEU A 391 -2.37 -14.91 -3.20
C LEU A 391 -3.53 -15.36 -4.10
N TYR A 392 -3.34 -15.34 -5.42
CA TYR A 392 -4.25 -15.91 -6.42
C TYR A 392 -4.59 -17.37 -6.10
N HIS A 393 -3.58 -18.17 -5.75
CA HIS A 393 -3.73 -19.60 -5.49
C HIS A 393 -3.94 -19.93 -4.01
N SER A 394 -4.62 -19.03 -3.29
CA SER A 394 -5.03 -19.22 -1.88
C SER A 394 -6.57 -19.17 -1.74
N GLU A 395 -7.07 -19.42 -0.53
CA GLU A 395 -8.50 -19.24 -0.20
C GLU A 395 -9.00 -17.81 -0.47
N TYR A 396 -8.12 -16.82 -0.34
CA TYR A 396 -8.39 -15.40 -0.58
C TYR A 396 -8.41 -15.03 -2.09
N GLY A 397 -8.02 -15.96 -2.96
CA GLY A 397 -8.05 -15.83 -4.41
C GLY A 397 -9.03 -16.83 -5.04
N ARG A 398 -8.51 -17.78 -5.82
CA ARG A 398 -9.29 -18.71 -6.67
C ARG A 398 -9.46 -20.11 -6.06
N CYS A 399 -9.03 -20.33 -4.82
CA CYS A 399 -9.22 -21.60 -4.15
C CYS A 399 -10.47 -21.61 -3.27
N THR A 400 -11.21 -22.72 -3.27
CA THR A 400 -12.35 -22.94 -2.39
C THR A 400 -12.30 -24.38 -1.91
N ASN A 401 -12.19 -24.55 -0.59
CA ASN A 401 -12.07 -25.87 0.06
C ASN A 401 -10.93 -26.72 -0.51
N GLY A 402 -9.73 -26.14 -0.68
CA GLY A 402 -8.55 -26.85 -1.17
C GLY A 402 -8.47 -27.06 -2.68
N THR A 403 -9.50 -26.64 -3.44
CA THR A 403 -9.53 -26.77 -4.90
C THR A 403 -9.43 -25.40 -5.55
N CYS A 404 -8.49 -25.23 -6.48
CA CYS A 404 -8.18 -23.96 -7.11
C CYS A 404 -8.53 -23.95 -8.60
N GLU A 405 -9.10 -22.85 -9.07
CA GLU A 405 -9.42 -22.65 -10.49
C GLU A 405 -8.34 -21.81 -11.18
N ASP A 406 -7.89 -22.27 -12.35
CA ASP A 406 -6.98 -21.50 -13.18
C ASP A 406 -7.62 -20.22 -13.72
N ILE A 407 -6.81 -19.19 -13.98
CA ILE A 407 -7.27 -17.98 -14.69
C ILE A 407 -7.27 -18.22 -16.20
N ARG A 408 -8.15 -17.51 -16.90
CA ARG A 408 -8.17 -17.54 -18.37
C ARG A 408 -7.07 -16.68 -18.95
N ILE A 409 -6.51 -17.17 -20.05
CA ILE A 409 -5.59 -16.43 -20.89
C ILE A 409 -6.26 -15.21 -21.55
N ASN A 410 -5.56 -14.08 -21.55
CA ASN A 410 -5.78 -12.98 -22.47
C ASN A 410 -5.27 -13.39 -23.87
N ASN A 411 -6.18 -13.84 -24.73
CA ASN A 411 -5.88 -14.26 -26.10
C ASN A 411 -6.12 -13.15 -27.15
N ASN A 412 -6.12 -11.89 -26.73
CA ASN A 412 -6.36 -10.76 -27.62
C ASN A 412 -5.09 -10.44 -28.43
N SER A 413 -5.14 -10.63 -29.75
CA SER A 413 -3.96 -10.44 -30.61
C SER A 413 -3.57 -8.99 -30.90
N ASP A 414 -4.39 -8.03 -30.48
CA ASP A 414 -4.03 -6.60 -30.49
C ASP A 414 -3.40 -6.17 -29.15
N TYR A 415 -3.15 -7.13 -28.25
CA TYR A 415 -2.57 -6.93 -26.93
C TYR A 415 -3.36 -5.92 -26.09
N LEU A 416 -4.69 -5.97 -26.22
CA LEU A 416 -5.56 -5.20 -25.36
C LEU A 416 -5.55 -5.81 -23.97
N THR A 417 -5.26 -4.97 -22.98
CA THR A 417 -5.22 -5.34 -21.57
C THR A 417 -6.60 -5.65 -21.01
N GLY A 418 -6.66 -6.53 -20.02
CA GLY A 418 -7.90 -6.92 -19.36
C GLY A 418 -8.85 -7.66 -20.31
N TYR A 419 -8.35 -8.68 -21.02
CA TYR A 419 -9.17 -9.55 -21.85
C TYR A 419 -9.07 -11.00 -21.40
N ALA A 420 -10.07 -11.80 -21.78
CA ALA A 420 -10.12 -13.23 -21.52
C ALA A 420 -10.60 -13.98 -22.76
N ALA A 421 -10.09 -15.19 -22.96
CA ALA A 421 -10.62 -16.11 -23.95
C ALA A 421 -12.12 -16.36 -23.74
N ALA A 422 -12.90 -16.16 -24.81
CA ALA A 422 -14.33 -16.40 -24.84
C ALA A 422 -14.67 -17.88 -24.58
N ASP A 423 -15.90 -18.15 -24.13
CA ASP A 423 -16.36 -19.52 -23.94
C ASP A 423 -16.37 -20.29 -25.27
N GLY A 424 -15.80 -21.49 -25.28
CA GLY A 424 -15.69 -22.32 -26.49
C GLY A 424 -14.43 -22.08 -27.32
N THR A 425 -13.65 -21.02 -27.03
CA THR A 425 -12.34 -20.80 -27.65
C THR A 425 -11.37 -21.89 -27.22
N ASN A 426 -10.73 -22.58 -28.18
CA ASN A 426 -9.79 -23.64 -27.86
C ASN A 426 -8.46 -23.07 -27.33
N GLN A 427 -8.23 -23.22 -26.02
CA GLN A 427 -6.97 -22.89 -25.36
C GLN A 427 -6.20 -24.13 -24.88
N SER A 428 -6.64 -25.34 -25.18
CA SER A 428 -6.00 -26.57 -24.71
C SER A 428 -4.81 -27.03 -25.58
N THR A 429 -4.35 -26.18 -26.50
CA THR A 429 -3.29 -26.49 -27.48
C THR A 429 -2.27 -25.35 -27.55
N TYR A 430 -1.12 -25.65 -28.15
CA TYR A 430 -0.19 -24.63 -28.63
C TYR A 430 -0.06 -24.72 -30.18
N PRO A 431 -0.28 -23.60 -30.92
CA PRO A 431 -0.88 -22.37 -30.43
C PRO A 431 -2.35 -22.60 -30.00
N GLY A 432 -2.84 -21.78 -29.07
CA GLY A 432 -4.25 -21.61 -28.76
C GLY A 432 -4.97 -20.77 -29.83
N THR A 433 -6.30 -20.71 -29.76
CA THR A 433 -7.10 -19.84 -30.64
C THR A 433 -7.08 -18.41 -30.11
N TYR A 434 -6.67 -17.46 -30.94
CA TYR A 434 -6.55 -16.05 -30.58
C TYR A 434 -7.20 -15.16 -31.63
N GLY A 435 -7.47 -13.91 -31.29
CA GLY A 435 -8.11 -12.96 -32.20
C GLY A 435 -8.57 -11.69 -31.49
N THR A 436 -9.37 -10.90 -32.18
CA THR A 436 -9.87 -9.59 -31.70
C THR A 436 -11.39 -9.49 -31.67
N THR A 437 -12.08 -10.54 -32.13
CA THR A 437 -13.54 -10.58 -32.21
C THR A 437 -14.14 -11.14 -30.92
N SER A 438 -15.37 -10.72 -30.60
CA SER A 438 -16.04 -11.05 -29.33
C SER A 438 -16.38 -12.54 -29.17
N ASP A 439 -16.40 -13.31 -30.25
CA ASP A 439 -16.54 -14.78 -30.22
C ASP A 439 -15.24 -15.48 -29.81
N VAL A 440 -14.10 -14.78 -29.81
CA VAL A 440 -12.78 -15.33 -29.47
C VAL A 440 -12.25 -14.77 -28.14
N THR A 441 -12.47 -13.47 -27.88
CA THR A 441 -11.93 -12.76 -26.73
C THR A 441 -12.92 -11.71 -26.19
N LEU A 442 -12.98 -11.51 -24.88
CA LEU A 442 -13.95 -10.64 -24.21
C LEU A 442 -13.28 -9.78 -23.14
N ALA A 443 -13.73 -8.52 -23.01
CA ALA A 443 -13.19 -7.55 -22.07
C ALA A 443 -13.48 -7.89 -20.60
N TYR A 444 -12.64 -7.35 -19.70
CA TYR A 444 -12.54 -7.63 -18.27
C TYR A 444 -13.87 -7.57 -17.50
N ASN A 445 -14.72 -6.59 -17.84
CA ASN A 445 -15.99 -6.30 -17.16
C ASN A 445 -17.18 -7.10 -17.70
N THR A 446 -16.91 -8.32 -18.19
CA THR A 446 -17.92 -9.27 -18.64
C THR A 446 -17.88 -10.52 -17.77
N THR A 447 -18.96 -11.31 -17.76
CA THR A 447 -19.01 -12.60 -17.04
C THR A 447 -17.88 -13.56 -17.43
N THR A 448 -17.39 -13.46 -18.67
CA THR A 448 -16.23 -14.23 -19.15
C THR A 448 -14.91 -13.53 -18.85
N GLY A 449 -14.85 -12.21 -19.02
CA GLY A 449 -13.67 -11.38 -18.77
C GLY A 449 -13.09 -11.56 -17.38
N VAL A 450 -13.95 -11.53 -16.35
CA VAL A 450 -13.51 -11.66 -14.95
C VAL A 450 -12.81 -12.99 -14.64
N LYS A 451 -12.94 -14.01 -15.50
CA LYS A 451 -12.23 -15.29 -15.35
C LYS A 451 -10.73 -15.18 -15.65
N ALA A 452 -10.27 -14.11 -16.29
CA ALA A 452 -8.84 -13.78 -16.41
C ALA A 452 -8.29 -13.05 -15.17
N SER A 453 -9.15 -12.67 -14.21
CA SER A 453 -8.73 -12.01 -12.98
C SER A 453 -8.26 -13.00 -11.92
N THR A 454 -7.25 -12.61 -11.14
CA THR A 454 -6.73 -13.38 -9.99
C THR A 454 -7.75 -13.65 -8.89
N THR A 455 -8.91 -12.99 -8.87
CA THR A 455 -10.00 -13.24 -7.92
C THR A 455 -11.22 -13.92 -8.55
N GLY A 456 -11.29 -14.01 -9.88
CA GLY A 456 -12.47 -14.52 -10.61
C GLY A 456 -13.65 -13.55 -10.61
N ASN A 457 -13.42 -12.32 -10.14
CA ASN A 457 -14.35 -11.20 -10.19
C ASN A 457 -13.59 -9.95 -10.67
N ILE A 458 -14.20 -8.76 -10.63
CA ILE A 458 -13.57 -7.58 -11.20
C ILE A 458 -12.39 -7.04 -10.37
N THR A 459 -12.18 -7.46 -9.12
CA THR A 459 -11.27 -6.80 -8.18
C THR A 459 -9.80 -7.24 -8.27
N GLY A 460 -9.50 -8.41 -8.85
CA GLY A 460 -8.14 -8.94 -8.94
C GLY A 460 -7.28 -8.28 -10.02
N VAL A 461 -6.04 -8.76 -10.13
CA VAL A 461 -5.09 -8.39 -11.19
C VAL A 461 -5.42 -9.17 -12.46
N TYR A 462 -5.26 -8.54 -13.62
CA TYR A 462 -5.47 -9.13 -14.94
C TYR A 462 -4.13 -9.30 -15.67
N ASP A 463 -4.16 -9.92 -16.84
CA ASP A 463 -2.99 -10.02 -17.73
C ASP A 463 -1.78 -10.73 -17.10
N MET A 464 -2.06 -11.66 -16.18
CA MET A 464 -1.07 -12.59 -15.63
C MET A 464 -1.01 -13.92 -16.39
N SER A 465 -1.83 -14.07 -17.43
CA SER A 465 -1.83 -15.18 -18.38
C SER A 465 -2.18 -14.64 -19.75
N GLY A 466 -1.28 -14.75 -20.73
CA GLY A 466 -1.50 -14.20 -22.08
C GLY A 466 -1.25 -12.70 -22.16
N GLY A 467 -1.71 -12.09 -23.25
CA GLY A 467 -1.38 -10.69 -23.56
C GLY A 467 0.06 -10.56 -24.04
N ALA A 468 0.81 -9.65 -23.41
CA ALA A 468 2.24 -9.52 -23.60
C ALA A 468 3.01 -10.45 -22.67
N TRP A 469 4.25 -10.77 -23.03
CA TRP A 469 5.18 -11.29 -22.02
C TRP A 469 5.65 -10.15 -21.13
N GLU A 470 5.79 -10.40 -19.84
CA GLU A 470 6.10 -9.34 -18.88
C GLU A 470 7.55 -9.40 -18.45
N TYR A 471 8.38 -8.43 -18.86
CA TYR A 471 9.73 -8.32 -18.32
C TYR A 471 9.67 -8.01 -16.84
N MET A 472 10.51 -8.69 -16.06
CA MET A 472 10.68 -8.47 -14.63
C MET A 472 11.95 -7.69 -14.34
N ALA A 473 11.94 -6.89 -13.27
CA ALA A 473 13.14 -6.28 -12.69
C ALA A 473 13.99 -7.34 -11.98
N SER A 474 14.47 -8.33 -12.74
CA SER A 474 15.19 -9.47 -12.21
C SER A 474 16.14 -10.07 -13.24
N TYR A 475 17.37 -10.33 -12.83
CA TYR A 475 18.42 -10.75 -13.73
C TYR A 475 19.40 -11.74 -13.10
N ARG A 476 20.11 -12.46 -13.96
CA ARG A 476 21.21 -13.33 -13.60
C ARG A 476 22.46 -12.51 -13.29
N ASP A 477 23.00 -12.67 -12.09
CA ASP A 477 24.17 -11.97 -11.58
C ASP A 477 25.31 -11.92 -12.60
N THR A 478 25.99 -10.77 -12.66
CA THR A 478 27.07 -10.41 -13.60
C THR A 478 26.70 -10.41 -15.09
N THR A 479 25.46 -10.73 -15.48
CA THR A 479 25.04 -10.86 -16.87
C THR A 479 23.85 -9.95 -17.18
N LEU A 480 24.05 -8.95 -18.06
CA LEU A 480 23.02 -7.93 -18.34
C LEU A 480 22.42 -8.02 -19.74
N GLY A 481 22.97 -8.86 -20.62
CA GLY A 481 22.45 -9.09 -21.97
C GLY A 481 22.27 -7.79 -22.77
N SER A 482 21.14 -7.69 -23.46
CA SER A 482 20.74 -6.55 -24.28
C SER A 482 19.83 -5.57 -23.54
N SER A 483 19.80 -5.61 -22.20
CA SER A 483 18.91 -4.77 -21.37
C SER A 483 19.10 -3.26 -21.52
N GLY A 484 20.27 -2.82 -21.99
CA GLY A 484 20.67 -1.42 -21.96
C GLY A 484 21.33 -1.00 -20.65
N PHE A 485 21.34 -1.85 -19.63
CA PHE A 485 22.19 -1.68 -18.46
C PHE A 485 23.63 -2.10 -18.76
N ASP A 486 24.55 -1.45 -18.08
CA ASP A 486 25.93 -1.89 -17.89
C ASP A 486 26.24 -1.99 -16.38
N ALA A 487 27.41 -2.54 -16.05
CA ALA A 487 27.82 -2.77 -14.67
C ALA A 487 27.88 -1.48 -13.82
N SER A 488 28.02 -0.30 -14.44
CA SER A 488 28.08 0.98 -13.72
C SER A 488 26.70 1.61 -13.54
N THR A 489 25.82 1.47 -14.54
CA THR A 489 24.50 2.10 -14.53
C THR A 489 23.53 1.33 -13.65
N ILE A 490 23.61 -0.01 -13.59
CA ILE A 490 22.73 -0.79 -12.73
C ILE A 490 22.99 -0.53 -11.24
N THR A 491 24.26 -0.29 -10.87
CA THR A 491 24.65 0.01 -9.48
C THR A 491 24.25 1.41 -9.00
N ASN A 492 23.74 2.27 -9.88
CA ASN A 492 23.19 3.56 -9.49
C ASN A 492 21.82 3.45 -8.80
N TYR A 493 21.19 2.29 -8.90
CA TYR A 493 19.89 2.01 -8.32
C TYR A 493 20.04 1.10 -7.10
N ASP A 494 19.21 1.33 -6.09
CA ASP A 494 19.16 0.50 -4.88
C ASP A 494 18.82 -0.95 -5.25
N SER A 495 19.56 -1.91 -4.68
CA SER A 495 19.37 -3.33 -4.92
C SER A 495 17.96 -3.83 -4.59
N LYS A 496 17.19 -3.14 -3.74
CA LYS A 496 15.82 -3.54 -3.39
C LYS A 496 14.86 -3.58 -4.58
N TYR A 497 15.18 -2.90 -5.68
CA TYR A 497 14.38 -2.90 -6.92
C TYR A 497 14.73 -4.03 -7.88
N PHE A 498 15.65 -4.94 -7.51
CA PHE A 498 16.03 -6.07 -8.34
C PHE A 498 16.00 -7.38 -7.59
N ASP A 499 15.50 -8.43 -8.24
CA ASP A 499 15.81 -9.80 -7.84
C ASP A 499 17.04 -10.30 -8.62
N VAL A 500 18.08 -10.71 -7.90
CA VAL A 500 19.34 -11.14 -8.52
C VAL A 500 19.54 -12.63 -8.35
N TYR A 501 19.67 -13.32 -9.48
CA TYR A 501 19.79 -14.77 -9.56
C TYR A 501 21.23 -15.22 -9.69
N SER A 502 21.56 -16.40 -9.17
CA SER A 502 22.93 -16.92 -9.19
C SER A 502 23.53 -16.94 -10.60
N ASN A 503 24.78 -16.48 -10.74
CA ASN A 503 25.57 -16.61 -11.97
C ASN A 503 25.92 -18.06 -12.34
N SER A 504 25.46 -19.05 -11.57
CA SER A 504 25.56 -20.48 -11.88
C SER A 504 24.25 -21.07 -12.43
N SER A 505 23.18 -20.26 -12.51
CA SER A 505 21.90 -20.67 -13.12
C SER A 505 22.07 -21.06 -14.58
N ASN A 506 21.26 -22.04 -14.97
CA ASN A 506 21.04 -22.53 -16.33
C ASN A 506 19.53 -22.69 -16.57
N ASP A 507 19.16 -22.97 -17.82
CA ASP A 507 17.78 -22.95 -18.32
C ASP A 507 16.82 -23.96 -17.70
N TYR A 508 17.34 -24.98 -17.00
CA TYR A 508 16.54 -26.05 -16.38
C TYR A 508 16.90 -26.29 -14.91
N ASP A 509 17.61 -25.34 -14.27
CA ASP A 509 18.02 -25.44 -12.87
C ASP A 509 17.19 -24.52 -11.98
N TYR A 510 15.99 -24.98 -11.65
CA TYR A 510 15.06 -24.28 -10.76
C TYR A 510 15.52 -24.28 -9.30
N SER A 511 16.60 -24.99 -8.96
CA SER A 511 17.20 -24.91 -7.63
C SER A 511 17.75 -23.51 -7.33
N LYS A 512 17.99 -22.68 -8.36
CA LYS A 512 18.46 -21.30 -8.24
C LYS A 512 17.34 -20.27 -8.01
N ARG A 513 16.11 -20.69 -7.82
CA ARG A 513 15.00 -19.80 -7.43
C ARG A 513 15.29 -18.97 -6.18
N ILE A 514 14.54 -17.90 -5.99
CA ILE A 514 14.34 -17.26 -4.70
C ILE A 514 13.04 -17.84 -4.12
N LEU A 515 13.04 -18.37 -2.90
CA LEU A 515 11.81 -18.92 -2.32
C LEU A 515 10.68 -17.88 -2.34
N GLY A 516 9.53 -18.23 -2.93
CA GLY A 516 8.38 -17.36 -3.09
C GLY A 516 8.28 -16.66 -4.45
N ASP A 517 9.31 -16.73 -5.31
CA ASP A 517 9.24 -16.13 -6.65
C ASP A 517 8.40 -16.93 -7.66
N ALA A 518 7.85 -18.05 -7.22
CA ALA A 518 7.09 -18.97 -8.03
C ALA A 518 7.84 -19.47 -9.29
N THR A 519 9.12 -19.82 -9.16
CA THR A 519 9.93 -20.40 -10.27
C THR A 519 10.49 -21.80 -10.00
N GLY A 520 10.37 -22.35 -8.79
CA GLY A 520 10.85 -23.73 -8.53
C GLY A 520 9.98 -24.60 -7.63
N GLU A 521 9.05 -24.03 -6.86
CA GLU A 521 8.10 -24.78 -6.01
C GLU A 521 7.00 -25.50 -6.83
N MET A 522 6.87 -25.17 -8.12
CA MET A 522 5.83 -25.67 -9.03
C MET A 522 6.29 -26.94 -9.76
N GLY A 523 7.44 -27.49 -9.33
CA GLY A 523 7.93 -28.78 -9.75
C GLY A 523 7.08 -29.95 -9.23
N PRO A 524 7.38 -31.20 -9.65
CA PRO A 524 8.46 -31.55 -10.59
C PRO A 524 8.23 -30.94 -11.98
N PHE A 525 9.31 -30.62 -12.68
CA PHE A 525 9.24 -30.07 -14.03
C PHE A 525 9.34 -31.19 -15.05
N TYR A 526 8.89 -30.97 -16.28
CA TYR A 526 8.93 -32.00 -17.31
C TYR A 526 9.11 -31.48 -18.72
N ASP A 527 9.67 -32.35 -19.56
CA ASP A 527 9.77 -32.17 -21.00
C ASP A 527 8.54 -32.77 -21.69
N TYR A 528 7.91 -31.99 -22.58
CA TYR A 528 6.81 -32.48 -23.39
C TYR A 528 6.73 -31.76 -24.75
N THR A 529 5.99 -32.36 -25.69
CA THR A 529 5.69 -31.71 -26.97
C THR A 529 4.19 -31.45 -27.05
N THR A 530 3.80 -30.18 -27.07
CA THR A 530 2.41 -29.75 -27.29
C THR A 530 2.29 -29.10 -28.66
N GLY A 531 1.47 -29.69 -29.54
CA GLY A 531 1.38 -29.28 -30.93
C GLY A 531 2.73 -29.39 -31.64
N THR A 532 3.27 -28.25 -32.07
CA THR A 532 4.58 -28.16 -32.76
C THR A 532 5.73 -27.70 -31.84
N TRP A 533 5.47 -27.47 -30.55
CA TRP A 533 6.46 -26.95 -29.62
C TRP A 533 6.91 -28.01 -28.62
N THR A 534 8.22 -28.17 -28.47
CA THR A 534 8.83 -28.95 -27.40
C THR A 534 9.45 -27.99 -26.40
N GLY A 535 9.09 -28.12 -25.12
CA GLY A 535 9.58 -27.24 -24.07
C GLY A 535 9.53 -27.86 -22.68
N HIS A 536 9.84 -27.00 -21.70
CA HIS A 536 9.87 -27.31 -20.28
C HIS A 536 8.67 -26.69 -19.58
N TYR A 537 8.01 -27.49 -18.75
CA TYR A 537 6.75 -27.12 -18.13
C TYR A 537 6.73 -27.45 -16.65
N ASN A 538 5.97 -26.67 -15.89
CA ASN A 538 5.66 -26.99 -14.51
C ASN A 538 4.47 -27.97 -14.41
N ASN A 539 4.31 -28.61 -13.25
CA ASN A 539 3.24 -29.60 -13.04
C ASN A 539 1.91 -29.01 -12.51
N TRP A 540 1.81 -27.68 -12.38
CA TRP A 540 0.61 -27.05 -11.86
C TRP A 540 -0.41 -26.76 -12.97
N TYR A 541 0.02 -26.23 -14.10
CA TYR A 541 -0.90 -25.93 -15.22
C TYR A 541 -0.29 -26.18 -16.60
N ALA A 542 0.85 -26.88 -16.66
CA ALA A 542 1.67 -27.01 -17.87
C ALA A 542 2.23 -25.67 -18.37
N ASP A 543 2.29 -24.65 -17.49
CA ASP A 543 2.85 -23.37 -17.91
C ASP A 543 4.32 -23.52 -18.24
N TYR A 544 4.73 -22.74 -19.23
CA TYR A 544 6.09 -22.66 -19.71
C TYR A 544 7.06 -22.30 -18.57
N SER A 545 8.20 -22.99 -18.45
CA SER A 545 9.08 -22.90 -17.29
C SER A 545 10.56 -22.95 -17.67
N TYR A 546 11.09 -21.85 -18.21
CA TYR A 546 12.49 -21.74 -18.59
C TYR A 546 13.23 -20.75 -17.70
N PHE A 547 14.31 -21.19 -17.07
CA PHE A 547 15.03 -20.39 -16.08
C PHE A 547 16.15 -19.53 -16.70
N VAL A 548 16.46 -18.36 -16.13
CA VAL A 548 17.51 -17.48 -16.70
C VAL A 548 18.89 -18.15 -16.76
N TYR A 549 19.65 -17.82 -17.81
CA TYR A 549 21.02 -18.31 -17.99
C TYR A 549 21.89 -17.28 -18.71
N SER A 550 23.15 -17.62 -19.00
CA SER A 550 24.16 -16.66 -19.46
C SER A 550 23.84 -15.94 -20.78
N SER A 551 23.06 -16.55 -21.69
CA SER A 551 22.70 -15.90 -22.96
C SER A 551 21.41 -15.08 -22.87
N TYR A 552 20.51 -15.46 -21.96
CA TYR A 552 19.22 -14.82 -21.74
C TYR A 552 19.04 -14.59 -20.24
N PRO A 553 19.58 -13.48 -19.71
CA PRO A 553 19.75 -13.30 -18.28
C PRO A 553 18.55 -12.63 -17.58
N TRP A 554 17.50 -12.24 -18.29
CA TRP A 554 16.34 -11.54 -17.70
C TRP A 554 15.10 -12.44 -17.72
N PHE A 555 14.32 -12.43 -16.64
CA PHE A 555 13.06 -13.17 -16.61
C PHE A 555 11.95 -12.43 -17.35
N VAL A 556 11.07 -13.24 -17.95
CA VAL A 556 9.75 -12.81 -18.43
C VAL A 556 8.66 -13.72 -17.86
N ARG A 557 7.45 -13.20 -17.65
CA ARG A 557 6.33 -13.90 -16.98
C ARG A 557 5.01 -13.86 -17.78
N GLY A 558 4.09 -14.77 -17.45
CA GLY A 558 2.69 -14.78 -17.89
C GLY A 558 2.40 -15.54 -19.19
N GLY A 559 3.28 -15.45 -20.19
CA GLY A 559 3.07 -16.08 -21.49
C GLY A 559 2.31 -15.20 -22.49
N TYR A 560 2.55 -15.42 -23.78
CA TYR A 560 2.00 -14.58 -24.86
C TYR A 560 0.59 -14.99 -25.30
N TYR A 561 -0.19 -14.09 -25.90
CA TYR A 561 -1.62 -14.31 -26.21
C TYR A 561 -1.97 -15.60 -26.99
N TYR A 562 -1.05 -16.15 -27.80
CA TYR A 562 -1.31 -17.40 -28.55
C TYR A 562 -0.83 -18.67 -27.85
N TYR A 563 -0.19 -18.56 -26.69
CA TYR A 563 0.44 -19.71 -26.02
C TYR A 563 -0.58 -20.74 -25.52
N GLY A 564 -1.86 -20.34 -25.39
CA GLY A 564 -2.94 -21.22 -24.99
C GLY A 564 -2.62 -21.90 -23.66
N VAL A 565 -2.50 -23.23 -23.69
CA VAL A 565 -2.27 -24.08 -22.51
C VAL A 565 -0.92 -23.84 -21.81
N LEU A 566 -0.03 -23.06 -22.42
CA LEU A 566 1.31 -22.79 -21.89
C LEU A 566 1.44 -21.44 -21.15
N ALA A 567 0.39 -20.62 -21.14
CA ALA A 567 0.38 -19.31 -20.49
C ALA A 567 -0.35 -19.38 -19.14
N GLY A 568 0.20 -18.70 -18.13
CA GLY A 568 -0.35 -18.74 -16.79
C GLY A 568 0.48 -17.93 -15.79
N PRO A 569 -0.08 -17.67 -14.60
CA PRO A 569 0.62 -16.99 -13.50
C PRO A 569 1.92 -17.67 -13.07
N PHE A 570 2.04 -18.98 -13.27
CA PHE A 570 3.24 -19.75 -12.95
C PHE A 570 4.14 -19.96 -14.16
N GLY A 571 3.80 -19.36 -15.30
CA GLY A 571 4.61 -19.34 -16.51
C GLY A 571 5.78 -18.37 -16.40
N PHE A 572 6.99 -18.86 -16.67
CA PHE A 572 8.20 -18.05 -16.75
C PHE A 572 9.09 -18.52 -17.89
N ALA A 573 9.81 -17.56 -18.47
CA ALA A 573 10.87 -17.81 -19.41
C ALA A 573 12.02 -16.82 -19.18
N TYR A 574 12.96 -16.82 -20.10
CA TYR A 574 14.05 -15.87 -20.15
C TYR A 574 14.04 -15.07 -21.43
N ASP A 575 14.71 -13.93 -21.41
CA ASP A 575 15.12 -13.22 -22.60
C ASP A 575 16.46 -12.49 -22.39
N THR A 576 17.05 -11.99 -23.49
CA THR A 576 18.24 -11.15 -23.50
C THR A 576 18.05 -9.81 -22.77
N GLY A 577 16.81 -9.35 -22.60
CA GLY A 577 16.45 -8.03 -22.06
C GLY A 577 16.33 -6.94 -23.13
N GLY A 578 16.48 -7.30 -24.40
CA GLY A 578 16.41 -6.38 -25.54
C GLY A 578 15.01 -5.79 -25.77
N SER A 579 14.91 -4.90 -26.75
CA SER A 579 13.62 -4.43 -27.22
C SER A 579 12.98 -5.49 -28.13
N ASP A 580 11.77 -5.93 -27.79
CA ASP A 580 10.94 -6.81 -28.62
C ASP A 580 9.46 -6.39 -28.55
N SER A 581 8.77 -6.57 -29.67
CA SER A 581 7.33 -6.32 -29.81
C SER A 581 6.43 -7.13 -28.87
N TYR A 582 6.92 -8.25 -28.35
CA TYR A 582 6.16 -9.14 -27.49
C TYR A 582 6.22 -8.78 -26.00
N PHE A 583 7.16 -7.93 -25.57
CA PHE A 583 7.44 -7.70 -24.15
C PHE A 583 6.89 -6.37 -23.63
N GLY A 584 6.15 -6.44 -22.52
CA GLY A 584 5.66 -5.35 -21.68
C GLY A 584 6.21 -5.42 -20.24
N PHE A 585 5.53 -4.76 -19.30
CA PHE A 585 5.84 -4.80 -17.87
C PHE A 585 4.66 -4.32 -17.01
N HIS A 586 4.62 -4.72 -15.74
CA HIS A 586 3.69 -4.21 -14.72
C HIS A 586 4.37 -3.16 -13.82
N LEU A 587 3.60 -2.13 -13.44
CA LEU A 587 3.96 -1.16 -12.42
C LEU A 587 3.60 -1.66 -11.02
N VAL A 588 4.44 -1.34 -10.04
CA VAL A 588 4.19 -1.59 -8.61
C VAL A 588 4.48 -0.31 -7.83
N LEU A 589 3.66 -0.03 -6.81
CA LEU A 589 3.91 1.00 -5.80
C LEU A 589 4.06 0.32 -4.42
N ALA A 590 5.05 0.74 -3.66
CA ALA A 590 5.34 0.21 -2.33
C ALA A 590 5.43 1.37 -1.33
N PRO A 591 4.31 2.07 -1.08
CA PRO A 591 4.30 3.23 -0.20
C PRO A 591 4.91 2.89 1.16
N SER A 592 5.73 3.80 1.66
CA SER A 592 6.33 3.71 2.98
C SER A 592 5.23 3.74 4.04
N ASN A 593 5.42 2.96 5.11
CA ASN A 593 4.54 2.97 6.28
C ASN A 593 4.58 4.30 7.05
#